data_AF-A0A3D4EXD1-F1
#
_entry.id   AF-A0A3D4EXD1-F1
#
_cell.length_a   1.000
_cell.length_b   1.000
_cell.length_c   1.000
_cell.angle_alpha   90.00
_cell.angle_beta   90.00
_cell.angle_gamma   90.00
#
_symmetry.space_group_name_H-M   'P 1'
#
loop_
_entity.id
_entity.type
_entity.pdbx_description
1 polymer ?
#
loop_
_entity_poly.entity_id
_entity_poly.type
_entity_poly.pdbx_seq_one_letter_code
_entity_poly.pdbx_strand_id
1 'polypeptide(L)'
;KSAVMSQQYRLVNGEELYDIKTDPGQEKNISKENPNQVAKMRAFYDQWWTDLEPSFAQTTEIQLGHPDHPKVTMTAHDWLNTGPPWHQGMIRGAKGGEKPKFSGHWAIKVLEEGNYKISLLRWPEEAKHPINATLPPGSNVPGVSKAFRTTKGVSIKATAAALLLNGKEIARKPVGKKEIAISFTTKLIKGSHAIAPIFRSPKGETGAFYCIIEKQP
;
A
#
# COMPACT_ATOMS: atom_id res chain seq x y z
N LYS A 1 -11.42 -16.65 15.04
CA LYS A 1 -10.36 -17.34 15.82
C LYS A 1 -9.46 -16.27 16.39
N SER A 2 -9.12 -16.33 17.68
CA SER A 2 -8.37 -15.30 18.40
C SER A 2 -7.35 -15.94 19.34
N ALA A 3 -6.34 -15.17 19.75
CA ALA A 3 -5.43 -15.57 20.82
C ALA A 3 -5.12 -14.36 21.69
N VAL A 4 -5.46 -14.44 22.97
CA VAL A 4 -5.10 -13.41 23.97
C VAL A 4 -3.85 -13.90 24.69
N MET A 5 -2.82 -13.06 24.71
CA MET A 5 -1.51 -13.44 25.24
C MET A 5 -1.11 -12.52 26.38
N SER A 6 -0.59 -13.11 27.44
CA SER A 6 0.04 -12.42 28.56
C SER A 6 1.42 -13.04 28.84
N GLN A 7 2.15 -12.53 29.84
CA GLN A 7 3.45 -13.10 30.20
C GLN A 7 3.37 -14.56 30.69
N GLN A 8 2.25 -14.98 31.26
CA GLN A 8 2.08 -16.32 31.82
C GLN A 8 1.07 -17.16 31.04
N TYR A 9 -0.05 -16.57 30.63
CA TYR A 9 -1.15 -17.30 30.03
C TYR A 9 -1.36 -16.98 28.56
N ARG A 10 -1.80 -17.99 27.81
CA ARG A 10 -2.36 -17.84 26.47
C ARG A 10 -3.78 -18.41 26.45
N LEU A 11 -4.75 -17.59 26.05
CA LEU A 11 -6.13 -17.99 25.85
C LEU A 11 -6.40 -18.11 24.35
N VAL A 12 -6.68 -19.32 23.88
CA VAL A 12 -6.91 -19.64 22.46
C VAL A 12 -8.41 -19.74 22.20
N ASN A 13 -8.88 -19.01 21.19
CA ASN A 13 -10.28 -18.90 20.76
C ASN A 13 -11.28 -18.57 21.87
N GLY A 14 -10.80 -18.00 22.98
CA GLY A 14 -11.61 -17.78 24.17
C GLY A 14 -11.89 -19.05 24.99
N GLU A 15 -11.51 -20.25 24.57
CA GLU A 15 -11.98 -21.52 25.17
C GLU A 15 -10.89 -22.29 25.92
N GLU A 16 -9.67 -22.25 25.39
CA GLU A 16 -8.55 -23.05 25.90
C GLU A 16 -7.53 -22.13 26.56
N LEU A 17 -7.14 -22.45 27.80
CA LEU A 17 -6.18 -21.66 28.56
C LEU A 17 -4.94 -22.51 28.82
N TYR A 18 -3.77 -21.94 28.52
CA TYR A 18 -2.48 -22.59 28.75
C TYR A 18 -1.59 -21.69 29.60
N ASP A 19 -0.89 -22.28 30.57
CA ASP A 19 0.18 -21.62 31.31
C ASP A 19 1.50 -21.82 30.57
N ILE A 20 1.91 -20.82 29.80
CA ILE A 20 3.10 -20.85 28.94
C ILE A 20 4.40 -20.96 29.74
N LYS A 21 4.42 -20.59 31.04
CA LYS A 21 5.63 -20.73 31.85
C LYS A 21 5.91 -22.19 32.20
N THR A 22 4.88 -22.98 32.45
CA THR A 22 5.01 -24.40 32.82
C THR A 22 4.73 -25.34 31.65
N ASP A 23 4.00 -24.87 30.64
CA ASP A 23 3.60 -25.60 29.44
C ASP A 23 3.77 -24.71 28.18
N PRO A 24 5.02 -24.47 27.75
CA PRO A 24 5.28 -23.70 26.52
C PRO A 24 4.72 -24.34 25.25
N GLY A 25 4.52 -25.67 25.27
CA GLY A 25 3.97 -26.45 24.17
C GLY A 25 2.46 -26.32 24.01
N GLN A 26 1.76 -25.77 25.00
CA GLN A 26 0.30 -25.68 25.05
C GLN A 26 -0.37 -27.06 24.95
N GLU A 27 0.16 -28.05 25.64
CA GLU A 27 -0.35 -29.42 25.63
C GLU A 27 -1.50 -29.64 26.62
N LYS A 28 -1.50 -28.91 27.75
CA LYS A 28 -2.46 -29.08 28.84
C LYS A 28 -3.39 -27.87 28.95
N ASN A 29 -4.60 -28.03 28.46
CA ASN A 29 -5.66 -27.03 28.65
C ASN A 29 -6.11 -27.02 30.13
N ILE A 30 -5.94 -25.87 30.79
CA ILE A 30 -6.28 -25.60 32.20
C ILE A 30 -7.49 -24.67 32.37
N SER A 31 -8.32 -24.52 31.34
CA SER A 31 -9.43 -23.54 31.34
C SER A 31 -10.55 -23.88 32.32
N LYS A 32 -10.82 -25.16 32.57
CA LYS A 32 -11.86 -25.62 33.52
C LYS A 32 -11.44 -25.37 34.96
N GLU A 33 -10.15 -25.46 35.25
CA GLU A 33 -9.56 -25.24 36.56
C GLU A 33 -9.39 -23.74 36.87
N ASN A 34 -9.29 -22.90 35.84
CA ASN A 34 -9.03 -21.46 35.97
C ASN A 34 -10.10 -20.58 35.28
N PRO A 35 -11.39 -20.75 35.57
CA PRO A 35 -12.47 -20.03 34.88
C PRO A 35 -12.39 -18.50 35.08
N ASN A 36 -11.90 -18.03 36.22
CA ASN A 36 -11.71 -16.61 36.50
C ASN A 36 -10.64 -15.98 35.59
N GLN A 37 -9.55 -16.71 35.31
CA GLN A 37 -8.50 -16.23 34.41
C GLN A 37 -8.99 -16.21 32.96
N VAL A 38 -9.78 -17.21 32.54
CA VAL A 38 -10.47 -17.22 31.24
C VAL A 38 -11.37 -15.99 31.11
N ALA A 39 -12.24 -15.75 32.10
CA ALA A 39 -13.16 -14.61 32.09
C ALA A 39 -12.41 -13.27 32.02
N LYS A 40 -11.34 -13.10 32.79
CA LYS A 40 -10.49 -11.90 32.77
C LYS A 40 -9.89 -11.65 31.38
N MET A 41 -9.34 -12.69 30.74
CA MET A 41 -8.71 -12.54 29.42
C MET A 41 -9.72 -12.34 28.29
N ARG A 42 -10.93 -12.91 28.40
CA ARG A 42 -12.05 -12.60 27.49
C ARG A 42 -12.48 -11.15 27.62
N ALA A 43 -12.72 -10.68 28.85
CA ALA A 43 -13.12 -9.30 29.10
C ALA A 43 -12.08 -8.29 28.58
N PHE A 44 -10.78 -8.59 28.72
CA PHE A 44 -9.71 -7.79 28.11
C PHE A 44 -9.83 -7.74 26.57
N TYR A 45 -10.03 -8.90 25.93
CA TYR A 45 -10.20 -8.96 24.48
C TYR A 45 -11.42 -8.17 24.01
N ASP A 46 -12.56 -8.33 24.68
CA ASP A 46 -13.80 -7.66 24.30
C ASP A 46 -13.68 -6.14 24.46
N GLN A 47 -13.02 -5.67 25.52
CA GLN A 47 -12.74 -4.26 25.74
C GLN A 47 -11.77 -3.70 24.68
N TRP A 48 -10.69 -4.44 24.38
CA TRP A 48 -9.75 -4.07 23.33
C TRP A 48 -10.40 -4.03 21.96
N TRP A 49 -11.26 -5.02 21.65
CA TRP A 49 -12.00 -5.08 20.41
C TRP A 49 -12.98 -3.90 20.27
N THR A 50 -13.72 -3.59 21.33
CA THR A 50 -14.67 -2.47 21.35
C THR A 50 -13.99 -1.11 21.11
N ASP A 51 -12.77 -0.94 21.64
CA ASP A 51 -11.96 0.27 21.41
C ASP A 51 -11.39 0.33 19.99
N LEU A 52 -10.98 -0.82 19.44
CA LEU A 52 -10.32 -0.89 18.13
C LEU A 52 -11.30 -0.88 16.95
N GLU A 53 -12.46 -1.53 17.05
CA GLU A 53 -13.42 -1.68 15.95
C GLU A 53 -13.79 -0.36 15.26
N PRO A 54 -14.04 0.76 15.97
CA PRO A 54 -14.33 2.05 15.34
C PRO A 54 -13.19 2.58 14.45
N SER A 55 -11.93 2.19 14.73
CA SER A 55 -10.78 2.66 13.95
C SER A 55 -10.69 1.99 12.58
N PHE A 56 -11.38 0.87 12.35
CA PHE A 56 -11.34 0.15 11.06
C PHE A 56 -12.02 0.93 9.93
N ALA A 57 -12.97 1.81 10.27
CA ALA A 57 -13.56 2.74 9.31
C ALA A 57 -12.61 3.88 8.91
N GLN A 58 -11.54 4.10 9.67
CA GLN A 58 -10.58 5.17 9.41
C GLN A 58 -9.62 4.72 8.31
N THR A 59 -9.63 5.46 7.20
CA THR A 59 -8.65 5.25 6.14
C THR A 59 -7.31 5.81 6.59
N THR A 60 -6.24 5.01 6.51
CA THR A 60 -4.88 5.52 6.73
C THR A 60 -4.48 6.40 5.55
N GLU A 61 -4.14 7.66 5.84
CA GLU A 61 -3.85 8.68 4.82
C GLU A 61 -2.37 9.05 4.81
N ILE A 62 -1.80 9.18 3.62
CA ILE A 62 -0.42 9.66 3.43
C ILE A 62 -0.43 11.19 3.54
N GLN A 63 0.28 11.73 4.52
CA GLN A 63 0.30 13.18 4.77
C GLN A 63 1.15 13.92 3.73
N LEU A 64 0.65 15.07 3.26
CA LEU A 64 1.31 15.95 2.29
C LEU A 64 1.38 17.38 2.83
N GLY A 65 2.47 18.09 2.50
CA GLY A 65 2.64 19.50 2.84
C GLY A 65 3.22 19.77 4.23
N HIS A 66 3.86 18.78 4.87
CA HIS A 66 4.63 19.02 6.09
C HIS A 66 5.92 19.79 5.75
N PRO A 67 6.31 20.83 6.51
CA PRO A 67 7.49 21.66 6.20
C PRO A 67 8.80 20.85 6.15
N ASP A 68 8.97 19.88 7.04
CA ASP A 68 10.16 19.00 7.07
C ASP A 68 10.11 17.86 6.04
N HIS A 69 8.96 17.63 5.41
CA HIS A 69 8.75 16.59 4.39
C HIS A 69 7.99 17.15 3.18
N PRO A 70 8.59 18.10 2.43
CA PRO A 70 7.92 18.75 1.31
C PRO A 70 7.77 17.83 0.09
N LYS A 71 8.53 16.72 0.05
CA LYS A 71 8.51 15.68 -0.99
C LYS A 71 8.10 14.35 -0.37
N VAL A 72 7.06 13.72 -0.91
CA VAL A 72 6.57 12.41 -0.48
C VAL A 72 6.56 11.46 -1.65
N THR A 73 7.19 10.30 -1.49
CA THR A 73 7.19 9.19 -2.45
C THR A 73 6.21 8.13 -1.99
N MET A 74 5.24 7.81 -2.83
CA MET A 74 4.24 6.77 -2.58
C MET A 74 4.45 5.62 -3.56
N THR A 75 4.11 4.40 -3.13
CA THR A 75 4.26 3.21 -3.95
C THR A 75 2.89 2.58 -4.24
N ALA A 76 2.79 1.79 -5.29
CA ALA A 76 1.58 1.06 -5.59
C ALA A 76 1.15 0.05 -4.51
N HIS A 77 2.03 -0.26 -3.54
CA HIS A 77 1.67 -1.07 -2.38
C HIS A 77 0.57 -0.40 -1.54
N ASP A 78 0.53 0.93 -1.53
CA ASP A 78 -0.38 1.74 -0.72
C ASP A 78 -1.72 2.02 -1.43
N TRP A 79 -1.98 1.36 -2.57
CA TRP A 79 -3.26 1.51 -3.24
C TRP A 79 -4.40 0.90 -2.43
N LEU A 80 -5.47 1.66 -2.29
CA LEU A 80 -6.76 1.20 -1.78
C LEU A 80 -7.66 0.76 -2.93
N ASN A 81 -8.69 -0.05 -2.64
CA ASN A 81 -9.73 -0.49 -3.58
C ASN A 81 -9.24 -1.27 -4.81
N THR A 82 -8.05 -1.87 -4.74
CA THR A 82 -7.51 -2.81 -5.75
C THR A 82 -6.50 -3.74 -5.08
N GLY A 83 -6.12 -4.84 -5.74
CA GLY A 83 -5.03 -5.71 -5.29
C GLY A 83 -3.67 -5.15 -5.74
N PRO A 84 -2.87 -4.55 -4.83
CA PRO A 84 -1.64 -3.89 -5.23
C PRO A 84 -0.52 -4.89 -5.58
N PRO A 85 0.47 -4.48 -6.38
CA PRO A 85 1.71 -5.23 -6.52
C PRO A 85 2.47 -5.24 -5.19
N TRP A 86 2.64 -6.41 -4.57
CA TRP A 86 3.28 -6.54 -3.26
C TRP A 86 4.80 -6.71 -3.32
N HIS A 87 5.39 -6.85 -4.51
CA HIS A 87 6.84 -7.02 -4.68
C HIS A 87 7.35 -6.57 -6.06
N GLN A 88 8.67 -6.38 -6.18
CA GLN A 88 9.32 -5.88 -7.39
C GLN A 88 9.16 -6.78 -8.63
N GLY A 89 8.85 -8.06 -8.47
CA GLY A 89 8.57 -8.97 -9.58
C GLY A 89 7.22 -8.66 -10.23
N MET A 90 6.19 -8.40 -9.43
CA MET A 90 4.91 -7.90 -9.92
C MET A 90 5.05 -6.52 -10.57
N ILE A 91 5.83 -5.62 -9.94
CA ILE A 91 6.15 -4.32 -10.55
C ILE A 91 6.81 -4.55 -11.89
N ARG A 92 7.90 -5.32 -12.02
CA ARG A 92 8.53 -5.62 -13.33
C ARG A 92 7.55 -6.19 -14.34
N GLY A 93 6.70 -7.13 -13.94
CA GLY A 93 5.69 -7.77 -14.78
C GLY A 93 4.43 -6.95 -15.07
N ALA A 94 4.33 -5.70 -14.59
CA ALA A 94 3.13 -4.85 -14.69
C ALA A 94 1.86 -5.49 -14.08
N LYS A 95 2.02 -6.37 -13.10
CA LYS A 95 0.91 -7.12 -12.48
C LYS A 95 0.19 -6.29 -11.42
N GLY A 96 -1.10 -6.53 -11.26
CA GLY A 96 -1.97 -5.84 -10.27
C GLY A 96 -2.49 -4.49 -10.73
N GLY A 97 -1.70 -3.75 -11.52
CA GLY A 97 -2.06 -2.42 -12.02
C GLY A 97 -2.95 -2.40 -13.27
N GLU A 98 -2.72 -3.28 -14.25
CA GLU A 98 -3.44 -3.25 -15.54
C GLU A 98 -4.87 -3.81 -15.41
N LYS A 99 -5.87 -2.97 -15.73
CA LYS A 99 -7.31 -3.27 -15.69
C LYS A 99 -8.01 -2.57 -16.86
N PRO A 100 -9.19 -3.03 -17.33
CA PRO A 100 -9.98 -2.27 -18.31
C PRO A 100 -10.28 -0.84 -17.85
N LYS A 101 -10.56 -0.69 -16.55
CA LYS A 101 -10.69 0.59 -15.83
C LYS A 101 -10.04 0.43 -14.45
N PHE A 102 -9.15 1.34 -14.10
CA PHE A 102 -8.42 1.26 -12.83
C PHE A 102 -9.26 1.89 -11.71
N SER A 103 -9.47 1.15 -10.62
CA SER A 103 -10.26 1.60 -9.46
C SER A 103 -9.41 1.97 -8.24
N GLY A 104 -8.09 1.75 -8.32
CA GLY A 104 -7.17 2.01 -7.22
C GLY A 104 -6.87 3.49 -7.04
N HIS A 105 -6.54 3.87 -5.81
CA HIS A 105 -6.10 5.23 -5.47
C HIS A 105 -5.22 5.21 -4.22
N TRP A 106 -4.51 6.30 -3.97
CA TRP A 106 -3.92 6.58 -2.67
C TRP A 106 -4.86 7.51 -1.88
N ALA A 107 -5.01 7.26 -0.59
CA ALA A 107 -5.62 8.22 0.33
C ALA A 107 -4.54 9.18 0.83
N ILE A 108 -4.76 10.48 0.65
CA ILE A 108 -3.82 11.53 1.04
C ILE A 108 -4.47 12.51 2.00
N LYS A 109 -3.68 13.03 2.94
CA LYS A 109 -4.08 14.09 3.86
C LYS A 109 -3.22 15.33 3.64
N VAL A 110 -3.80 16.33 3.00
CA VAL A 110 -3.14 17.60 2.72
C VAL A 110 -3.19 18.45 3.99
N LEU A 111 -2.04 18.66 4.62
CA LEU A 111 -1.88 19.46 5.83
C LEU A 111 -1.94 20.96 5.53
N GLU A 112 -1.33 21.35 4.42
CA GLU A 112 -1.25 22.73 3.95
C GLU A 112 -1.79 22.85 2.52
N GLU A 113 -2.79 23.71 2.33
CA GLU A 113 -3.29 24.02 0.99
C GLU A 113 -2.19 24.70 0.15
N GLY A 114 -2.12 24.38 -1.14
CA GLY A 114 -1.14 25.00 -2.03
C GLY A 114 -1.06 24.32 -3.39
N ASN A 115 -0.07 24.74 -4.18
CA ASN A 115 0.27 24.07 -5.43
C ASN A 115 1.19 22.88 -5.16
N TYR A 116 0.88 21.75 -5.78
CA TYR A 116 1.66 20.53 -5.67
C TYR A 116 2.04 20.03 -7.04
N LYS A 117 3.30 19.62 -7.20
CA LYS A 117 3.78 18.88 -8.35
C LYS A 117 3.62 17.39 -8.07
N ILE A 118 2.84 16.71 -8.91
CA ILE A 118 2.54 15.29 -8.81
C ILE A 118 3.18 14.60 -10.00
N SER A 119 4.17 13.74 -9.74
CA SER A 119 4.94 13.04 -10.76
C SER A 119 4.60 11.55 -10.74
N LEU A 120 4.16 11.05 -11.88
CA LEU A 120 3.75 9.67 -12.11
C LEU A 120 4.91 8.90 -12.70
N LEU A 121 5.28 7.78 -12.07
CA LEU A 121 6.37 6.94 -12.54
C LEU A 121 5.95 5.47 -12.62
N ARG A 122 6.59 4.76 -13.54
CA ARG A 122 6.47 3.30 -13.67
C ARG A 122 7.51 2.56 -12.84
N TRP A 123 8.69 3.14 -12.75
CA TRP A 123 9.87 2.61 -12.08
C TRP A 123 10.21 3.56 -10.92
N PRO A 124 10.93 3.08 -9.89
CA PRO A 124 11.39 3.96 -8.82
C PRO A 124 12.28 5.07 -9.40
N GLU A 125 12.28 6.26 -8.78
CA GLU A 125 12.95 7.47 -9.29
C GLU A 125 14.44 7.23 -9.56
N GLU A 126 15.08 6.48 -8.65
CA GLU A 126 16.50 6.16 -8.66
C GLU A 126 16.90 5.31 -9.88
N ALA A 127 15.95 4.54 -10.45
CA ALA A 127 16.22 3.72 -11.62
C ALA A 127 16.41 4.54 -12.90
N LYS A 128 15.93 5.80 -12.94
CA LYS A 128 15.98 6.68 -14.12
C LYS A 128 15.56 5.98 -15.42
N HIS A 129 14.56 5.10 -15.30
CA HIS A 129 14.16 4.18 -16.39
C HIS A 129 12.87 4.68 -17.06
N PRO A 130 12.78 4.72 -18.40
CA PRO A 130 11.58 5.23 -19.06
C PRO A 130 10.32 4.41 -18.78
N ILE A 131 9.16 5.08 -18.71
CA ILE A 131 7.84 4.50 -18.39
C ILE A 131 7.53 3.29 -19.27
N ASN A 132 7.80 3.41 -20.57
CA ASN A 132 7.49 2.36 -21.56
C ASN A 132 8.67 1.42 -21.84
N ALA A 133 9.82 1.58 -21.20
CA ALA A 133 10.98 0.72 -21.45
C ALA A 133 10.80 -0.65 -20.77
N THR A 134 11.23 -1.70 -21.47
CA THR A 134 11.43 -3.02 -20.87
C THR A 134 12.69 -3.01 -20.00
N LEU A 135 12.82 -4.00 -19.10
CA LEU A 135 14.01 -4.14 -18.26
C LEU A 135 14.48 -5.60 -18.28
N PRO A 136 15.74 -5.89 -18.63
CA PRO A 136 16.23 -7.27 -18.65
C PRO A 136 16.14 -7.91 -17.25
N PRO A 137 15.97 -9.23 -17.16
CA PRO A 137 16.07 -9.93 -15.87
C PRO A 137 17.46 -9.70 -15.28
N GLY A 138 17.54 -9.40 -13.99
CA GLY A 138 18.80 -9.42 -13.27
C GLY A 138 19.22 -10.84 -12.91
N SER A 139 20.49 -11.03 -12.53
CA SER A 139 20.98 -12.31 -12.02
C SER A 139 20.18 -12.79 -10.81
N ASN A 140 20.05 -14.11 -10.68
CA ASN A 140 19.50 -14.69 -9.47
C ASN A 140 20.47 -14.53 -8.29
N VAL A 141 19.97 -14.68 -7.07
CA VAL A 141 20.79 -14.78 -5.85
C VAL A 141 20.50 -16.11 -5.14
N PRO A 142 21.43 -16.63 -4.31
CA PRO A 142 21.17 -17.83 -3.50
C PRO A 142 19.92 -17.68 -2.63
N GLY A 143 19.09 -18.72 -2.56
CA GLY A 143 17.85 -18.74 -1.76
C GLY A 143 16.90 -19.86 -2.21
N VAL A 144 15.90 -20.15 -1.38
CA VAL A 144 14.90 -21.21 -1.63
C VAL A 144 13.96 -20.90 -2.79
N SER A 145 13.86 -19.63 -3.19
CA SER A 145 13.00 -19.15 -4.28
C SER A 145 13.79 -18.25 -5.23
N LYS A 146 13.28 -18.09 -6.46
CA LYS A 146 13.89 -17.18 -7.44
C LYS A 146 13.73 -15.74 -6.98
N ALA A 147 14.82 -14.99 -6.99
CA ALA A 147 14.81 -13.59 -6.63
C ALA A 147 13.92 -12.77 -7.58
N PHE A 148 13.13 -11.84 -7.05
CA PHE A 148 12.19 -11.06 -7.87
C PHE A 148 12.84 -10.25 -9.00
N ARG A 149 14.10 -9.85 -8.85
CA ARG A 149 14.89 -9.18 -9.89
C ARG A 149 15.06 -9.99 -11.17
N THR A 150 14.88 -11.31 -11.10
CA THR A 150 14.94 -12.22 -12.26
C THR A 150 13.69 -12.13 -13.16
N THR A 151 12.61 -11.49 -12.71
CA THR A 151 11.38 -11.34 -13.51
C THR A 151 11.58 -10.29 -14.58
N LYS A 152 11.58 -10.61 -15.88
CA LYS A 152 11.71 -9.60 -16.96
C LYS A 152 10.71 -8.44 -16.80
N GLY A 153 11.21 -7.22 -16.93
CA GLY A 153 10.41 -6.00 -16.96
C GLY A 153 9.70 -5.82 -18.30
N VAL A 154 8.40 -5.61 -18.27
CA VAL A 154 7.56 -5.43 -19.48
C VAL A 154 7.17 -3.97 -19.70
N SER A 155 6.97 -3.61 -20.97
CA SER A 155 6.40 -2.31 -21.34
C SER A 155 4.89 -2.33 -21.12
N ILE A 156 4.35 -1.27 -20.53
CA ILE A 156 2.90 -1.05 -20.37
C ILE A 156 2.26 -0.38 -21.59
N LYS A 157 3.06 -0.01 -22.60
CA LYS A 157 2.61 0.65 -23.84
C LYS A 157 1.66 1.84 -23.57
N ALA A 158 1.95 2.61 -22.53
CA ALA A 158 1.18 3.78 -22.15
C ALA A 158 1.28 4.85 -23.25
N THR A 159 0.14 5.39 -23.66
CA THR A 159 0.05 6.50 -24.63
C THR A 159 -0.33 7.81 -23.94
N ALA A 160 -0.93 7.74 -22.75
CA ALA A 160 -1.27 8.90 -21.95
C ALA A 160 -1.11 8.60 -20.46
N ALA A 161 -0.89 9.66 -19.70
CA ALA A 161 -0.98 9.69 -18.25
C ALA A 161 -2.12 10.64 -17.86
N ALA A 162 -2.91 10.25 -16.88
CA ALA A 162 -4.01 11.05 -16.35
C ALA A 162 -3.91 11.14 -14.83
N LEU A 163 -4.31 12.28 -14.29
CA LEU A 163 -4.41 12.54 -12.87
C LEU A 163 -5.88 12.64 -12.49
N LEU A 164 -6.33 11.74 -11.63
CA LEU A 164 -7.66 11.79 -11.04
C LEU A 164 -7.56 12.26 -9.59
N LEU A 165 -8.45 13.17 -9.20
CA LEU A 165 -8.64 13.64 -7.83
C LEU A 165 -10.10 13.43 -7.45
N ASN A 166 -10.35 12.72 -6.35
CA ASN A 166 -11.68 12.35 -5.87
C ASN A 166 -12.54 11.70 -6.96
N GLY A 167 -11.95 10.81 -7.76
CA GLY A 167 -12.61 10.09 -8.85
C GLY A 167 -12.82 10.91 -10.14
N LYS A 168 -12.49 12.20 -10.15
CA LYS A 168 -12.60 13.06 -11.33
C LYS A 168 -11.24 13.24 -12.00
N GLU A 169 -11.17 13.02 -13.31
CA GLU A 169 -9.99 13.39 -14.09
C GLU A 169 -9.83 14.91 -14.14
N ILE A 170 -8.69 15.40 -13.67
CA ILE A 170 -8.38 16.84 -13.62
C ILE A 170 -7.29 17.25 -14.60
N ALA A 171 -6.47 16.31 -15.07
CA ALA A 171 -5.41 16.60 -16.04
C ALA A 171 -4.99 15.34 -16.80
N ARG A 172 -4.48 15.54 -18.02
CA ARG A 172 -3.96 14.48 -18.88
C ARG A 172 -2.80 14.98 -19.73
N LYS A 173 -1.78 14.14 -19.95
CA LYS A 173 -0.62 14.41 -20.81
C LYS A 173 -0.27 13.16 -21.64
N PRO A 174 0.31 13.32 -22.85
CA PRO A 174 0.80 12.18 -23.63
C PRO A 174 2.00 11.52 -22.95
N VAL A 175 2.21 10.23 -23.20
CA VAL A 175 3.38 9.46 -22.77
C VAL A 175 4.11 8.96 -24.02
N GLY A 176 5.38 9.32 -24.15
CA GLY A 176 6.25 8.88 -25.23
C GLY A 176 7.11 7.67 -24.85
N LYS A 177 8.31 7.60 -25.45
CA LYS A 177 9.27 6.50 -25.25
C LYS A 177 10.38 6.82 -24.25
N LYS A 178 10.63 8.09 -23.96
CA LYS A 178 11.84 8.55 -23.23
C LYS A 178 11.53 9.06 -21.82
N GLU A 179 10.28 9.38 -21.55
CA GLU A 179 9.83 9.97 -20.30
C GLU A 179 10.00 8.97 -19.16
N ILE A 180 10.75 9.36 -18.14
CA ILE A 180 10.92 8.62 -16.89
C ILE A 180 9.73 8.88 -15.97
N ALA A 181 9.20 10.10 -16.01
CA ALA A 181 8.05 10.54 -15.23
C ALA A 181 7.16 11.47 -16.08
N ILE A 182 5.87 11.51 -15.76
CA ILE A 182 4.96 12.56 -16.21
C ILE A 182 4.51 13.37 -15.00
N SER A 183 4.73 14.68 -15.02
CA SER A 183 4.35 15.55 -13.91
C SER A 183 3.17 16.46 -14.25
N PHE A 184 2.33 16.69 -13.24
CA PHE A 184 1.26 17.69 -13.24
C PHE A 184 1.48 18.67 -12.10
N THR A 185 1.02 19.90 -12.25
CA THR A 185 0.91 20.85 -11.14
C THR A 185 -0.56 21.14 -10.93
N THR A 186 -1.04 20.98 -9.70
CA THR A 186 -2.42 21.28 -9.33
C THR A 186 -2.48 21.88 -7.94
N LYS A 187 -3.51 22.68 -7.69
CA LYS A 187 -3.85 23.12 -6.35
C LYS A 187 -4.49 21.94 -5.60
N LEU A 188 -3.99 21.64 -4.40
CA LEU A 188 -4.64 20.73 -3.45
C LEU A 188 -5.14 21.54 -2.26
N ILE A 189 -6.40 21.33 -1.89
CA ILE A 189 -7.01 21.98 -0.72
C ILE A 189 -6.66 21.20 0.55
N LYS A 190 -6.70 21.85 1.71
CA LYS A 190 -6.47 21.20 2.99
C LYS A 190 -7.55 20.15 3.25
N GLY A 191 -7.14 18.95 3.66
CA GLY A 191 -8.07 17.86 3.99
C GLY A 191 -7.75 16.53 3.32
N SER A 192 -8.75 15.65 3.32
CA SER A 192 -8.67 14.27 2.87
C SER A 192 -9.05 14.15 1.39
N HIS A 193 -8.20 13.49 0.61
CA HIS A 193 -8.45 13.28 -0.82
C HIS A 193 -8.08 11.88 -1.29
N ALA A 194 -8.78 11.39 -2.29
CA ALA A 194 -8.38 10.24 -3.08
C ALA A 194 -7.63 10.72 -4.32
N ILE A 195 -6.39 10.27 -4.52
CA ILE A 195 -5.60 10.61 -5.70
C ILE A 195 -5.27 9.35 -6.50
N ALA A 196 -5.59 9.37 -7.79
CA ALA A 196 -5.38 8.23 -8.70
C ALA A 196 -4.64 8.68 -9.97
N PRO A 197 -3.31 8.77 -9.92
CA PRO A 197 -2.50 8.85 -11.11
C PRO A 197 -2.49 7.52 -11.88
N ILE A 198 -2.82 7.57 -13.17
CA ILE A 198 -2.92 6.39 -14.02
C ILE A 198 -2.22 6.59 -15.36
N PHE A 199 -1.79 5.48 -15.96
CA PHE A 199 -1.36 5.35 -17.35
C PHE A 199 -2.49 4.69 -18.16
N ARG A 200 -2.69 5.16 -19.38
CA ARG A 200 -3.65 4.58 -20.33
C ARG A 200 -2.92 3.97 -21.51
N SER A 201 -3.36 2.80 -21.92
CA SER A 201 -2.87 2.07 -23.09
C SER A 201 -4.07 1.51 -23.88
N PRO A 202 -3.85 0.98 -25.09
CA PRO A 202 -4.92 0.28 -25.82
C PRO A 202 -5.51 -0.93 -25.08
N LYS A 203 -4.83 -1.46 -24.06
CA LYS A 203 -5.30 -2.60 -23.24
C LYS A 203 -6.14 -2.18 -22.03
N GLY A 204 -6.21 -0.89 -21.72
CA GLY A 204 -6.90 -0.36 -20.55
C GLY A 204 -6.03 0.61 -19.75
N GLU A 205 -6.31 0.68 -18.46
CA GLU A 205 -5.68 1.59 -17.50
C GLU A 205 -4.74 0.84 -16.56
N THR A 206 -3.67 1.50 -16.14
CA THR A 206 -2.70 0.98 -15.18
C THR A 206 -2.38 2.07 -14.17
N GLY A 207 -2.59 1.83 -12.88
CA GLY A 207 -2.14 2.78 -11.86
C GLY A 207 -0.62 3.06 -11.96
N ALA A 208 -0.20 4.28 -11.66
CA ALA A 208 1.23 4.59 -11.57
C ALA A 208 1.90 3.77 -10.46
N PHE A 209 3.01 3.08 -10.74
CA PHE A 209 3.59 2.20 -9.72
C PHE A 209 4.30 2.98 -8.60
N TYR A 210 4.71 4.20 -8.91
CA TYR A 210 5.27 5.16 -7.97
C TYR A 210 4.67 6.53 -8.28
N CYS A 211 4.46 7.31 -7.22
CA CYS A 211 3.98 8.67 -7.32
C CYS A 211 4.80 9.55 -6.38
N ILE A 212 5.31 10.67 -6.88
CA ILE A 212 6.04 11.64 -6.08
C ILE A 212 5.22 12.92 -6.03
N ILE A 213 4.91 13.39 -4.83
CA ILE A 213 4.16 14.62 -4.61
C ILE A 213 5.04 15.61 -3.85
N GLU A 214 5.26 16.77 -4.46
CA GLU A 214 6.13 17.83 -3.95
C GLU A 214 5.33 19.13 -3.81
N LYS A 215 5.27 19.69 -2.59
CA LYS A 215 4.70 21.03 -2.38
C LYS A 215 5.56 22.05 -3.12
N GLN A 216 4.92 22.93 -3.88
CA GLN A 216 5.60 24.02 -4.59
C GLN A 216 5.69 25.26 -3.69
N PRO A 217 6.71 26.12 -3.89
CA PRO A 217 6.82 27.41 -3.22
C PRO A 217 5.59 28.30 -3.43
#